data_AF-A0A6L5YKM2-F1
#
_entry.id   AF-A0A6L5YKM2-F1
#
_cell.length_a   1.000
_cell.length_b   1.000
_cell.length_c   1.000
_cell.angle_alpha   90.00
_cell.angle_beta   90.00
_cell.angle_gamma   90.00
#
_symmetry.space_group_name_H-M   'P 1'
#
loop_
_entity.id
_entity.type
_entity.pdbx_description
1 polymer ?
#
loop_
_entity_poly.entity_id
_entity_poly.type
_entity_poly.pdbx_seq_one_letter_code
_entity_poly.pdbx_strand_id
1 'polypeptide(L)'
;MGEKYSKEEHDKCKKVAEAFRELYDMLGDTCVLDAGEFGFVYLTYYRERKSCFDRNKVYRNAEELFEALWDEWLYSEVMQPVYGTEDAEAGFEEIYRKLPDERKQEYAVRKQQFMDLAELKPE
;
A
#
# COMPACT_ATOMS: atom_id res chain seq x y z
N MET A 1 10.40 17.96 19.14
CA MET A 1 11.49 17.15 18.56
C MET A 1 10.85 15.85 18.12
N GLY A 2 10.68 15.63 16.81
CA GLY A 2 10.09 14.39 16.30
C GLY A 2 10.96 13.19 16.69
N GLU A 3 10.33 12.04 16.90
CA GLU A 3 11.05 10.80 17.18
C GLU A 3 12.08 10.54 16.09
N LYS A 4 13.31 10.24 16.54
CA LYS A 4 14.42 9.96 15.63
C LYS A 4 14.14 8.60 14.98
N TYR A 5 14.15 8.57 13.65
CA TYR A 5 14.08 7.34 12.88
C TYR A 5 15.13 6.33 13.38
N SER A 6 14.66 5.22 13.93
CA SER A 6 15.49 4.24 14.62
C SER A 6 15.80 3.06 13.69
N LYS A 7 16.86 2.31 14.00
CA LYS A 7 17.15 1.06 13.29
C LYS A 7 16.01 0.06 13.42
N GLU A 8 15.34 0.03 14.58
CA GLU A 8 14.18 -0.84 14.79
C GLU A 8 13.04 -0.50 13.83
N GLU A 9 12.69 0.79 13.68
CA GLU A 9 11.68 1.20 12.70
C GLU A 9 12.13 1.00 11.26
N HIS A 10 13.43 1.12 10.99
CA HIS A 10 13.99 0.77 9.69
C HIS A 10 13.75 -0.70 9.33
N ASP A 11 14.05 -1.60 10.26
CA ASP A 11 13.87 -3.04 10.07
C ASP A 11 12.39 -3.41 9.93
N LYS A 12 11.48 -2.73 10.65
CA LYS A 12 10.02 -2.92 10.50
C LYS A 12 9.50 -2.41 9.14
N CYS A 13 9.86 -1.20 8.73
CA CYS A 13 9.48 -0.66 7.41
C CYS A 13 9.97 -1.58 6.27
N LYS A 14 11.16 -2.16 6.42
CA LYS A 14 11.69 -3.12 5.45
C LYS A 14 10.78 -4.35 5.29
N LYS A 15 10.33 -4.94 6.40
CA LYS A 15 9.40 -6.08 6.38
C LYS A 15 8.06 -5.72 5.74
N VAL A 16 7.54 -4.53 6.04
CA VAL A 16 6.33 -4.01 5.39
C VAL A 16 6.53 -3.92 3.87
N ALA A 17 7.60 -3.29 3.40
CA ALA A 17 7.88 -3.19 1.97
C ALA A 17 8.04 -4.57 1.30
N GLU A 18 8.63 -5.55 1.99
CA GLU A 18 8.77 -6.92 1.49
C GLU A 18 7.44 -7.70 1.45
N ALA A 19 6.53 -7.43 2.38
CA ALA A 19 5.20 -8.05 2.44
C ALA A 19 4.32 -7.63 1.25
N PHE A 20 4.45 -6.40 0.78
CA PHE A 20 3.66 -5.84 -0.32
C PHE A 20 4.28 -6.01 -1.72
N ARG A 21 5.24 -6.93 -1.91
CA ARG A 21 5.81 -7.19 -3.24
C ARG A 21 4.76 -7.49 -4.31
N GLU A 22 3.69 -8.18 -3.94
CA GLU A 22 2.60 -8.47 -4.88
C GLU A 22 1.88 -7.21 -5.39
N LEU A 23 1.80 -6.14 -4.59
CA LEU A 23 1.24 -4.86 -5.03
C LEU A 23 2.08 -4.27 -6.15
N TYR A 24 3.41 -4.35 -6.02
CA TYR A 24 4.34 -3.80 -6.99
C TYR A 24 4.28 -4.57 -8.32
N ASP A 25 4.17 -5.89 -8.23
CA ASP A 25 3.98 -6.75 -9.41
C ASP A 25 2.62 -6.52 -10.08
N MET A 26 1.56 -6.31 -9.28
CA MET A 26 0.20 -6.06 -9.76
C MET A 26 0.08 -4.73 -10.52
N LEU A 27 0.64 -3.65 -9.95
CA LEU A 27 0.52 -2.31 -10.52
C LEU A 27 1.58 -2.01 -11.58
N GLY A 28 2.81 -2.52 -11.40
CA GLY A 28 3.91 -2.36 -12.36
C GLY A 28 4.46 -0.93 -12.50
N ASP A 29 3.86 0.06 -11.86
CA ASP A 29 4.23 1.47 -11.93
C ASP A 29 4.52 2.10 -10.56
N THR A 30 4.68 1.27 -9.53
CA THR A 30 4.90 1.67 -8.14
C THR A 30 5.98 0.83 -7.47
N CYS A 31 6.71 1.41 -6.52
CA CYS A 31 7.67 0.67 -5.69
C CYS A 31 7.98 1.40 -4.37
N VAL A 32 8.52 0.65 -3.41
CA VAL A 32 9.07 1.21 -2.16
C VAL A 32 10.58 0.98 -2.14
N LEU A 33 11.35 2.04 -1.88
CA LEU A 33 12.82 2.00 -1.84
C LEU A 33 13.34 2.41 -0.46
N ASP A 34 14.37 1.70 0.02
CA ASP A 34 15.13 2.06 1.21
C ASP A 34 16.03 3.27 0.90
N ALA A 35 15.80 4.39 1.59
CA ALA A 35 16.59 5.62 1.48
C ALA A 35 17.52 5.85 2.69
N GLY A 36 17.89 4.78 3.39
CA GLY A 36 18.80 4.83 4.53
C GLY A 36 18.22 5.67 5.68
N GLU A 37 19.01 6.60 6.21
CA GLU A 37 18.60 7.43 7.35
C GLU A 37 17.36 8.31 7.10
N PHE A 38 16.95 8.45 5.83
CA PHE A 38 15.77 9.23 5.47
C PHE A 38 14.47 8.45 5.61
N GLY A 39 14.49 7.11 5.64
CA GLY A 39 13.29 6.26 5.67
C GLY A 39 13.09 5.45 4.40
N PHE A 40 11.86 5.02 4.17
CA PHE A 40 11.45 4.33 2.94
C PHE A 40 10.64 5.27 2.05
N VAL A 41 11.01 5.37 0.78
CA VAL A 41 10.30 6.22 -0.19
C VAL A 41 9.33 5.34 -0.97
N TYR A 42 8.03 5.64 -0.84
CA TYR A 42 7.00 5.10 -1.69
C TYR A 42 6.87 5.97 -2.95
N LEU A 43 7.15 5.38 -4.11
CA LEU A 43 7.12 6.01 -5.42
C LEU A 43 5.91 5.48 -6.20
N THR A 44 5.00 6.35 -6.63
CA THR A 44 3.78 5.94 -7.34
C THR A 44 3.63 6.60 -8.71
N TYR A 45 2.95 5.88 -9.61
CA TYR A 45 2.62 6.30 -10.97
C TYR A 45 3.86 6.60 -11.82
N TYR A 46 4.65 5.57 -12.13
CA TYR A 46 5.76 5.68 -13.07
C TYR A 46 5.26 6.07 -14.47
N ARG A 47 5.79 7.18 -14.99
CA ARG A 47 5.52 7.68 -16.33
C ARG A 47 6.69 7.38 -17.23
N GLU A 48 6.61 6.27 -17.96
CA GLU A 48 7.67 5.82 -18.88
C GLU A 48 8.14 6.94 -19.84
N ARG A 49 7.19 7.66 -20.46
CA ARG A 49 7.49 8.78 -21.38
C ARG A 49 8.27 9.94 -20.76
N LYS A 50 8.12 10.16 -19.45
CA LYS A 50 8.80 11.22 -18.71
C LYS A 50 9.99 10.69 -17.91
N SER A 51 10.15 9.38 -17.84
CA SER A 51 11.14 8.67 -17.03
C SER A 51 11.14 9.13 -15.56
N CYS A 52 9.95 9.35 -14.98
CA CYS A 52 9.78 9.81 -13.61
C CYS A 52 8.52 9.23 -12.95
N PHE A 53 8.47 9.23 -11.62
CA PHE A 53 7.25 8.98 -10.84
C PHE A 53 6.49 10.29 -10.64
N ASP A 54 5.16 10.27 -10.72
CA ASP A 54 4.35 11.47 -10.48
C ASP A 54 4.29 11.84 -8.99
N ARG A 55 4.42 10.86 -8.08
CA ARG A 55 4.41 11.11 -6.63
C ARG A 55 5.50 10.34 -5.90
N ASN A 56 5.94 10.93 -4.78
CA ASN A 56 6.82 10.29 -3.82
C ASN A 56 6.41 10.71 -2.41
N LYS A 57 6.49 9.79 -1.45
CA LYS A 57 6.31 10.08 -0.03
C LYS A 57 7.28 9.25 0.80
N VAL A 58 7.86 9.87 1.81
CA VAL A 58 8.83 9.22 2.71
C VAL A 58 8.12 8.77 3.99
N TYR A 59 8.37 7.53 4.39
CA TYR A 59 7.83 6.90 5.59
C TYR A 59 8.97 6.52 6.54
N ARG A 60 8.78 6.81 7.84
CA ARG A 60 9.71 6.49 8.93
C ARG A 60 9.06 5.67 10.04
N ASN A 61 7.79 5.35 9.87
CA ASN A 61 6.98 4.55 10.77
C ASN A 61 6.39 3.40 9.94
N ALA A 62 6.53 2.17 10.44
CA ALA A 62 6.12 0.99 9.69
C ALA A 62 4.60 0.87 9.54
N GLU A 63 3.82 1.31 10.53
CA GLU A 63 2.35 1.31 10.49
C GLU A 63 1.83 2.31 9.47
N GLU A 64 2.40 3.53 9.41
CA GLU A 64 2.04 4.51 8.38
C GLU A 64 2.35 4.01 6.96
N LEU A 65 3.49 3.33 6.78
CA LEU A 65 3.82 2.71 5.50
C LEU A 65 2.84 1.58 5.18
N PHE A 66 2.52 0.74 6.17
CA PHE A 66 1.62 -0.39 6.02
C PHE A 66 0.22 0.07 5.58
N GLU A 67 -0.37 1.02 6.28
CA GLU A 67 -1.71 1.53 5.95
C GLU A 67 -1.73 2.17 4.56
N ALA A 68 -0.68 2.91 4.17
CA ALA A 68 -0.60 3.49 2.84
C ALA A 68 -0.52 2.44 1.71
N LEU A 69 0.20 1.34 1.92
CA LEU A 69 0.27 0.24 0.95
C LEU A 69 -1.00 -0.60 0.95
N TRP A 70 -1.59 -0.83 2.12
CA TRP A 70 -2.86 -1.53 2.27
C TRP A 70 -4.00 -0.78 1.56
N ASP A 71 -4.09 0.54 1.74
CA ASP A 71 -5.10 1.37 1.08
C ASP A 71 -4.98 1.29 -0.44
N GLU A 72 -3.76 1.32 -0.99
CA GLU A 72 -3.55 1.19 -2.44
C GLU A 72 -3.90 -0.21 -2.94
N TRP A 73 -3.50 -1.26 -2.20
CA TRP A 73 -3.84 -2.64 -2.54
C TRP A 73 -5.36 -2.85 -2.55
N LEU A 74 -6.05 -2.41 -1.49
CA LEU A 74 -7.50 -2.53 -1.38
C LEU A 74 -8.22 -1.71 -2.45
N TYR A 75 -7.76 -0.48 -2.71
CA TYR A 75 -8.29 0.34 -3.79
C TYR A 75 -8.14 -0.37 -5.14
N SER A 76 -6.97 -0.95 -5.41
CA SER A 76 -6.69 -1.67 -6.66
C SER A 76 -7.61 -2.87 -6.83
N GLU A 77 -7.75 -3.72 -5.82
CA GLU A 77 -8.62 -4.90 -5.85
C GLU A 77 -10.10 -4.55 -6.05
N VAL A 78 -10.56 -3.44 -5.46
CA VAL A 78 -11.95 -3.00 -5.56
C VAL A 78 -12.23 -2.30 -6.90
N MET A 79 -11.29 -1.50 -7.40
CA MET A 79 -11.51 -0.62 -8.55
C MET A 79 -11.08 -1.23 -9.89
N GLN A 80 -10.06 -2.09 -9.92
CA GLN A 80 -9.59 -2.71 -11.18
C GLN A 80 -10.71 -3.45 -11.94
N PRO A 81 -11.60 -4.25 -11.29
CA PRO A 81 -12.64 -4.99 -12.01
C PRO A 81 -13.66 -4.11 -12.73
N VAL A 82 -13.85 -2.88 -12.27
CA VAL A 82 -14.81 -1.91 -12.82
C VAL A 82 -14.13 -0.82 -13.63
N TYR A 83 -12.79 -0.80 -13.69
CA TYR A 83 -12.03 0.24 -14.35
C TYR A 83 -12.41 0.33 -15.84
N GLY A 84 -12.81 1.52 -16.28
CA GLY A 84 -13.26 1.76 -17.66
C GLY A 84 -14.72 1.41 -17.95
N THR A 85 -15.50 1.03 -16.93
CA THR A 85 -16.96 0.86 -17.01
C THR A 85 -17.70 2.04 -16.39
N GLU A 86 -19.01 2.15 -16.64
CA GLU A 86 -19.87 3.16 -15.98
C GLU A 86 -19.87 3.03 -14.45
N ASP A 87 -19.70 1.80 -13.92
CA ASP A 87 -19.66 1.56 -12.48
C ASP A 87 -18.48 2.25 -11.78
N ALA A 88 -17.38 2.54 -12.50
CA ALA A 88 -16.24 3.26 -11.92
C ALA A 88 -16.58 4.70 -11.49
N GLU A 89 -17.63 5.30 -12.07
CA GLU A 89 -18.06 6.66 -11.72
C GLU A 89 -18.62 6.77 -10.30
N ALA A 90 -19.14 5.66 -9.76
CA ALA A 90 -19.63 5.59 -8.37
C ALA A 90 -18.50 5.79 -7.34
N GLY A 91 -17.24 5.53 -7.74
CA GLY A 91 -16.08 5.67 -6.88
C GLY A 91 -15.95 4.58 -5.81
N PHE A 92 -14.77 4.54 -5.18
CA PHE A 92 -14.38 3.48 -4.26
C PHE A 92 -15.37 3.26 -3.12
N GLU A 93 -15.77 4.32 -2.41
CA GLU A 93 -16.63 4.19 -1.22
C GLU A 93 -17.98 3.56 -1.55
N GLU A 94 -18.59 3.95 -2.67
CA GLU A 94 -19.88 3.42 -3.08
C GLU A 94 -19.79 1.96 -3.53
N ILE A 95 -18.77 1.63 -4.33
CA ILE A 95 -18.51 0.26 -4.78
C ILE A 95 -18.24 -0.64 -3.58
N TYR A 96 -17.31 -0.23 -2.69
CA TYR A 96 -16.95 -0.98 -1.50
C TYR A 96 -18.15 -1.26 -0.60
N ARG A 97 -19.02 -0.26 -0.39
CA ARG A 97 -20.24 -0.41 0.41
C ARG A 97 -21.17 -1.48 -0.15
N LYS A 98 -21.31 -1.55 -1.48
CA LYS A 98 -22.18 -2.51 -2.18
C LYS A 98 -21.61 -3.93 -2.23
N LEU A 99 -20.34 -4.14 -1.90
CA LEU A 99 -19.75 -5.49 -1.89
C LEU A 99 -20.45 -6.40 -0.88
N PRO A 100 -20.60 -7.70 -1.21
CA PRO A 100 -21.06 -8.71 -0.27
C PRO A 100 -20.19 -8.75 0.99
N ASP A 101 -20.78 -9.07 2.14
CA ASP A 101 -20.05 -9.15 3.40
C ASP A 101 -18.94 -10.21 3.37
N GLU A 102 -19.14 -11.31 2.63
CA GLU A 102 -18.11 -12.33 2.39
C GLU A 102 -16.84 -11.72 1.76
N ARG A 103 -16.99 -10.84 0.78
CA ARG A 103 -15.85 -10.15 0.14
C ARG A 103 -15.15 -9.19 1.10
N LYS A 104 -15.90 -8.47 1.93
CA LYS A 104 -15.31 -7.58 2.96
C LYS A 104 -14.55 -8.39 4.01
N GLN A 105 -15.05 -9.58 4.36
CA GLN A 105 -14.36 -10.51 5.25
C GLN A 105 -13.07 -11.05 4.61
N GLU A 106 -13.07 -11.40 3.32
CA GLU A 106 -11.86 -11.78 2.59
C GLU A 106 -10.78 -10.69 2.68
N TYR A 107 -11.15 -9.41 2.50
CA TYR A 107 -10.22 -8.30 2.65
C TYR A 107 -9.70 -8.14 4.09
N ALA A 108 -10.54 -8.33 5.11
CA ALA A 108 -10.09 -8.29 6.49
C ALA A 108 -9.08 -9.41 6.80
N VAL A 109 -9.34 -10.63 6.32
CA VAL A 109 -8.40 -11.77 6.42
C VAL A 109 -7.10 -11.45 5.68
N ARG A 110 -7.20 -10.86 4.49
CA ARG A 110 -6.04 -10.49 3.69
C ARG A 110 -5.20 -9.41 4.36
N LYS A 111 -5.82 -8.39 4.97
CA LYS A 111 -5.13 -7.37 5.77
C LYS A 111 -4.31 -8.03 6.88
N GLN A 112 -4.91 -8.98 7.60
CA GLN A 112 -4.20 -9.71 8.65
C GLN A 112 -3.01 -10.51 8.09
N GLN A 113 -3.16 -11.17 6.94
CA GLN A 113 -2.04 -11.88 6.30
C GLN A 113 -0.87 -10.94 5.97
N PHE A 114 -1.14 -9.73 5.47
CA PHE A 114 -0.10 -8.73 5.24
C PHE A 114 0.55 -8.27 6.55
N MET A 115 -0.24 -8.05 7.62
CA MET A 115 0.31 -7.71 8.93
C MET A 115 1.24 -8.80 9.45
N ASP A 116 0.83 -10.06 9.33
CA ASP A 116 1.61 -11.22 9.76
C ASP A 116 2.92 -11.33 8.97
N LEU A 117 2.88 -11.15 7.64
CA LEU A 117 4.07 -11.12 6.77
C LEU A 117 5.02 -9.96 7.10
N ALA A 118 4.45 -8.81 7.49
CA ALA A 118 5.21 -7.65 7.93
C ALA A 118 5.72 -7.76 9.39
N GLU A 119 5.31 -8.81 10.11
CA GLU A 119 5.53 -8.99 11.55
C GLU A 119 5.02 -7.81 12.40
N LEU A 120 3.94 -7.16 11.96
CA LEU A 120 3.26 -6.11 12.71
C LEU A 120 2.27 -6.73 13.70
N LYS A 121 2.25 -6.22 14.93
CA LYS A 121 1.27 -6.65 15.92
C LYS A 121 -0.04 -5.87 15.70
N PRO A 122 -1.21 -6.53 15.75
CA PRO A 122 -2.46 -5.80 15.96
C PRO A 122 -2.38 -5.08 17.31
N GLU A 123 -2.76 -3.81 17.34
CA GLU A 123 -2.97 -3.06 18.59
C GLU A 123 -4.05 -3.69 19.48
#